data_AF-A0A939A9A5-F1
#
_entry.id   AF-A0A939A9A5-F1
#
_cell.length_a   1.000
_cell.length_b   1.000
_cell.length_c   1.000
_cell.angle_alpha   90.00
_cell.angle_beta   90.00
_cell.angle_gamma   90.00
#
_symmetry.space_group_name_H-M   'P 1'
#
loop_
_entity.id
_entity.type
_entity.pdbx_description
1 polymer ?
#
loop_
_entity_poly.entity_id
_entity_poly.type
_entity_poly.pdbx_seq_one_letter_code
_entity_poly.pdbx_strand_id
1 'polypeptide(L)'
;MAHRTSGILLHITSLPSPFGIGDLGPQAYQFADFLARTKQSYWQVLPLNPTDQISGNSPYSSSSAFAGNPLLINPELLVESGLLKKGDREEIPPFPVGRCDYASLIPYKSDMLCRAYDAFQTKEKERDAFETFCKENEEWLEDFSLFVVIKKHLKGKAWVEWEKGLRDRNPESLEVIKKNLRNEIVQEKFFQYLFFKQWFSLKSYCNQKGIQFIGDVPIYVNHDSTDVWAHPEIFNLNKEGKPIGVAGVPPDYFSKTGQLWGNPTFRWNRLKKTDYQWWFDRISHNLCLFDILRLDHFRGFVAFWEVPAKETTAINGKWVEAPATDFFTALLKKFPAQAFIAEDLGIITPDVKEVMDLFGFPGG
;
A
#
# COMPACT_ATOMS: atom_id res chain seq x y z
N MET A 1 -24.52 10.75 22.37
CA MET A 1 -24.51 9.33 22.80
C MET A 1 -23.51 8.60 21.93
N ALA A 2 -22.60 7.81 22.51
CA ALA A 2 -21.69 6.99 21.71
C ALA A 2 -22.52 5.90 20.99
N HIS A 3 -22.53 5.92 19.65
CA HIS A 3 -23.20 4.89 18.85
C HIS A 3 -22.34 3.63 18.85
N ARG A 4 -22.88 2.52 19.37
CA ARG A 4 -22.22 1.21 19.31
C ARG A 4 -22.34 0.66 17.90
N THR A 5 -21.22 0.27 17.32
CA THR A 5 -21.08 -0.30 15.98
C THR A 5 -20.30 -1.61 16.08
N SER A 6 -20.33 -2.41 15.00
CA SER A 6 -19.54 -3.64 14.88
C SER A 6 -19.05 -3.81 13.44
N GLY A 7 -18.04 -4.65 13.26
CA GLY A 7 -17.48 -4.94 11.94
C GLY A 7 -16.75 -6.27 11.90
N ILE A 8 -16.29 -6.62 10.71
CA ILE A 8 -15.49 -7.84 10.47
C ILE A 8 -14.16 -7.46 9.84
N LEU A 9 -13.07 -8.02 10.37
CA LEU A 9 -11.76 -8.05 9.73
C LEU A 9 -11.73 -9.25 8.77
N LEU A 10 -11.67 -8.97 7.47
CA LEU A 10 -11.47 -9.99 6.44
C LEU A 10 -10.75 -9.35 5.25
N HIS A 11 -9.49 -9.70 5.03
CA HIS A 11 -8.77 -9.15 3.88
C HIS A 11 -9.33 -9.71 2.55
N ILE A 12 -9.25 -8.92 1.48
CA ILE A 12 -9.82 -9.25 0.16
C ILE A 12 -9.31 -10.61 -0.34
N THR A 13 -8.02 -10.93 -0.11
CA THR A 13 -7.41 -12.19 -0.53
C THR A 13 -8.06 -13.44 0.07
N SER A 14 -8.79 -13.29 1.17
CA SER A 14 -9.44 -14.39 1.90
C SER A 14 -10.86 -14.68 1.41
N LEU A 15 -11.39 -13.87 0.50
CA LEU A 15 -12.68 -14.13 -0.13
C LEU A 15 -12.62 -15.40 -1.00
N PRO A 16 -13.69 -16.20 -1.07
CA PRO A 16 -13.70 -17.48 -1.77
C PRO A 16 -13.88 -17.32 -3.29
N SER A 17 -13.05 -16.49 -3.93
CA SER A 17 -13.09 -16.30 -5.40
C SER A 17 -12.47 -17.51 -6.12
N PRO A 18 -12.95 -17.87 -7.33
CA PRO A 18 -12.53 -19.09 -8.03
C PRO A 18 -11.16 -18.97 -8.73
N PHE A 19 -10.49 -17.81 -8.62
CA PHE A 19 -9.28 -17.48 -9.39
C PHE A 19 -8.00 -17.53 -8.55
N GLY A 20 -7.93 -18.46 -7.58
CA GLY A 20 -6.76 -18.75 -6.75
C GLY A 20 -6.49 -17.78 -5.60
N ILE A 21 -7.14 -16.62 -5.60
CA ILE A 21 -7.11 -15.60 -4.55
C ILE A 21 -8.46 -14.89 -4.49
N GLY A 22 -8.88 -14.44 -3.32
CA GLY A 22 -9.98 -13.49 -3.20
C GLY A 22 -9.70 -12.19 -3.94
N ASP A 23 -10.73 -11.61 -4.56
CA ASP A 23 -10.62 -10.48 -5.48
C ASP A 23 -11.78 -9.50 -5.33
N LEU A 24 -11.75 -8.40 -6.10
CA LEU A 24 -12.72 -7.31 -6.06
C LEU A 24 -14.02 -7.61 -6.83
N GLY A 25 -14.30 -8.89 -7.10
CA GLY A 25 -15.42 -9.36 -7.90
C GLY A 25 -16.64 -9.79 -7.09
N PRO A 26 -17.53 -10.63 -7.66
CA PRO A 26 -18.83 -10.97 -7.07
C PRO A 26 -18.78 -11.46 -5.61
N GLN A 27 -17.73 -12.16 -5.20
CA GLN A 27 -17.59 -12.62 -3.81
C GLN A 27 -17.41 -11.47 -2.81
N ALA A 28 -16.76 -10.36 -3.21
CA ALA A 28 -16.67 -9.16 -2.38
C ALA A 28 -18.03 -8.49 -2.20
N TYR A 29 -18.84 -8.41 -3.25
CA TYR A 29 -20.20 -7.86 -3.19
C TYR A 29 -21.13 -8.75 -2.36
N GLN A 30 -21.03 -10.07 -2.48
CA GLN A 30 -21.77 -11.01 -1.63
C GLN A 30 -21.37 -10.88 -0.16
N PHE A 31 -20.10 -10.64 0.13
CA PHE A 31 -19.65 -10.37 1.49
C PHE A 31 -20.20 -9.03 2.02
N ALA A 32 -20.22 -7.98 1.20
CA ALA A 32 -20.86 -6.72 1.57
C ALA A 32 -22.37 -6.89 1.85
N ASP A 33 -23.09 -7.70 1.06
CA ASP A 33 -24.48 -8.06 1.34
C ASP A 33 -24.64 -8.83 2.65
N PHE A 34 -23.71 -9.74 2.95
CA PHE A 34 -23.68 -10.44 4.23
C PHE A 34 -23.48 -9.48 5.40
N LEU A 35 -22.53 -8.54 5.31
CA LEU A 35 -22.29 -7.51 6.32
C LEU A 35 -23.55 -6.67 6.56
N ALA A 36 -24.20 -6.20 5.49
CA ALA A 36 -25.42 -5.42 5.58
C ALA A 36 -26.57 -6.21 6.24
N ARG A 37 -26.79 -7.46 5.81
CA ARG A 37 -27.82 -8.35 6.37
C ARG A 37 -27.59 -8.67 7.84
N THR A 38 -26.32 -8.73 8.27
CA THR A 38 -25.93 -8.99 9.66
C THR A 38 -25.68 -7.70 10.46
N LYS A 39 -26.06 -6.54 9.91
CA LYS A 39 -25.99 -5.21 10.55
C LYS A 39 -24.58 -4.80 10.99
N GLN A 40 -23.56 -5.24 10.27
CA GLN A 40 -22.19 -4.75 10.46
C GLN A 40 -22.05 -3.36 9.82
N SER A 41 -21.34 -2.47 10.48
CA SER A 41 -21.05 -1.11 10.01
C SER A 41 -19.64 -0.97 9.43
N TYR A 42 -18.72 -1.88 9.78
CA TYR A 42 -17.33 -1.82 9.31
C TYR A 42 -16.85 -3.09 8.63
N TRP A 43 -16.07 -2.91 7.58
CA TRP A 43 -15.23 -3.94 6.98
C TRP A 43 -13.77 -3.51 7.10
N GLN A 44 -13.00 -4.17 7.96
CA GLN A 44 -11.57 -3.92 8.09
C GLN A 44 -10.78 -4.80 7.12
N VAL A 45 -9.82 -4.20 6.44
CA VAL A 45 -8.88 -4.88 5.54
C VAL A 45 -7.44 -4.54 5.91
N LEU A 46 -6.52 -5.46 5.62
CA LEU A 46 -5.08 -5.19 5.63
C LEU A 46 -4.70 -4.25 4.46
N PRO A 47 -3.46 -3.72 4.40
CA PRO A 47 -3.03 -2.86 3.31
C PRO A 47 -3.30 -3.48 1.93
N LEU A 48 -3.73 -2.67 0.97
CA LEU A 48 -4.06 -3.11 -0.38
C LEU A 48 -2.89 -2.98 -1.36
N ASN A 49 -1.70 -2.67 -0.86
CA ASN A 49 -0.54 -2.38 -1.69
C ASN A 49 0.03 -3.64 -2.37
N PRO A 50 0.78 -3.50 -3.49
CA PRO A 50 1.42 -4.62 -4.16
C PRO A 50 2.30 -5.44 -3.22
N THR A 51 2.23 -6.76 -3.34
CA THR A 51 3.00 -7.71 -2.53
C THR A 51 3.96 -8.50 -3.40
N ASP A 52 5.04 -9.01 -2.81
CA ASP A 52 6.02 -9.84 -3.52
C ASP A 52 6.36 -11.13 -2.75
N GLN A 53 6.83 -12.14 -3.48
CA GLN A 53 7.14 -13.45 -2.91
C GLN A 53 8.39 -13.46 -2.01
N ILE A 54 9.35 -12.56 -2.22
CA ILE A 54 10.58 -12.47 -1.41
C ILE A 54 10.21 -12.04 0.01
N SER A 55 9.25 -11.13 0.14
CA SER A 55 8.64 -10.68 1.39
C SER A 55 7.56 -11.62 1.94
N GLY A 56 7.40 -12.82 1.39
CA GLY A 56 6.36 -13.77 1.80
C GLY A 56 4.93 -13.32 1.48
N ASN A 57 4.76 -12.40 0.53
CA ASN A 57 3.51 -11.74 0.16
C ASN A 57 2.84 -10.97 1.31
N SER A 58 3.63 -10.45 2.26
CA SER A 58 3.13 -9.62 3.35
C SER A 58 2.53 -8.30 2.82
N PRO A 59 1.27 -7.95 3.14
CA PRO A 59 0.69 -6.64 2.83
C PRO A 59 1.43 -5.45 3.46
N TYR A 60 2.19 -5.69 4.53
CA TYR A 60 2.99 -4.67 5.21
C TYR A 60 4.39 -4.48 4.59
N SER A 61 4.71 -5.26 3.55
CA SER A 61 5.96 -5.19 2.80
C SER A 61 5.64 -4.95 1.33
N SER A 62 5.61 -3.68 0.92
CA SER A 62 5.25 -3.27 -0.43
C SER A 62 6.30 -2.41 -1.12
N SER A 63 6.31 -2.46 -2.45
CA SER A 63 7.09 -1.58 -3.30
C SER A 63 6.49 -0.18 -3.45
N SER A 64 5.30 0.10 -2.90
CA SER A 64 4.69 1.43 -2.91
C SER A 64 3.71 1.61 -1.77
N ALA A 65 3.67 2.81 -1.17
CA ALA A 65 2.66 3.19 -0.20
C ALA A 65 1.31 3.63 -0.82
N PHE A 66 1.25 3.77 -2.16
CA PHE A 66 0.12 4.35 -2.90
C PHE A 66 -0.51 3.36 -3.87
N ALA A 67 0.28 2.55 -4.57
CA ALA A 67 -0.26 1.61 -5.56
C ALA A 67 -1.20 0.57 -4.93
N GLY A 68 -2.09 0.03 -5.75
CA GLY A 68 -2.95 -1.10 -5.41
C GLY A 68 -2.46 -2.41 -6.00
N ASN A 69 -2.76 -3.52 -5.32
CA ASN A 69 -2.28 -4.85 -5.69
C ASN A 69 -3.02 -5.42 -6.91
N PRO A 70 -2.36 -5.58 -8.08
CA PRO A 70 -3.02 -6.06 -9.29
C PRO A 70 -3.56 -7.49 -9.18
N LEU A 71 -3.08 -8.30 -8.21
CA LEU A 71 -3.59 -9.65 -7.99
C LEU A 71 -5.07 -9.67 -7.55
N LEU A 72 -5.54 -8.57 -6.95
CA LEU A 72 -6.92 -8.42 -6.49
C LEU A 72 -7.90 -8.06 -7.62
N ILE A 73 -7.42 -7.80 -8.84
CA ILE A 73 -8.27 -7.52 -10.00
C ILE A 73 -9.05 -8.79 -10.36
N ASN A 74 -10.37 -8.68 -10.40
CA ASN A 74 -11.26 -9.78 -10.72
C ASN A 74 -11.36 -9.98 -12.26
N PRO A 75 -11.15 -11.20 -12.77
CA PRO A 75 -11.23 -11.51 -14.20
C PRO A 75 -12.65 -11.41 -14.80
N GLU A 76 -13.70 -11.68 -14.04
CA GLU A 76 -15.08 -11.66 -14.55
C GLU A 76 -15.53 -10.25 -14.90
N LEU A 77 -15.18 -9.27 -14.06
CA LEU A 77 -15.44 -7.85 -14.34
C LEU A 77 -14.70 -7.37 -15.60
N LEU A 78 -13.54 -7.96 -15.92
CA LEU A 78 -12.84 -7.67 -17.18
C LEU A 78 -13.55 -8.28 -18.39
N VAL A 79 -14.21 -9.43 -18.24
CA VAL A 79 -15.07 -10.01 -19.29
C VAL A 79 -16.31 -9.14 -19.49
N GLU A 80 -16.93 -8.66 -18.43
CA GLU A 80 -18.10 -7.77 -18.49
C GLU A 80 -17.78 -6.44 -19.17
N SER A 81 -16.61 -5.86 -18.91
CA SER A 81 -16.12 -4.68 -19.62
C SER A 81 -15.57 -4.99 -21.02
N GLY A 82 -15.60 -6.25 -21.45
CA GLY A 82 -15.11 -6.76 -22.72
C GLY A 82 -13.61 -6.54 -22.94
N LEU A 83 -12.83 -6.45 -21.86
CA LEU A 83 -11.37 -6.44 -21.88
C LEU A 83 -10.80 -7.87 -21.93
N LEU A 84 -11.60 -8.86 -21.51
CA LEU A 84 -11.34 -10.28 -21.72
C LEU A 84 -12.50 -10.95 -22.45
N LYS A 85 -12.24 -12.09 -23.10
CA LYS A 85 -13.26 -12.94 -23.71
C LYS A 85 -13.74 -13.97 -22.69
N LYS A 86 -14.97 -14.47 -22.87
CA LYS A 86 -15.52 -15.53 -22.00
C LYS A 86 -14.63 -16.78 -21.96
N GLY A 87 -14.06 -17.18 -23.09
CA GLY A 87 -13.17 -18.35 -23.19
C GLY A 87 -11.87 -18.22 -22.39
N ASP A 88 -11.43 -16.98 -22.08
CA ASP A 88 -10.23 -16.76 -21.26
C ASP A 88 -10.43 -17.25 -19.80
N ARG A 89 -11.68 -17.53 -19.39
CA ARG A 89 -12.04 -18.12 -18.09
C ARG A 89 -12.01 -19.65 -18.07
N GLU A 90 -11.93 -20.31 -19.23
CA GLU A 90 -11.97 -21.78 -19.28
C GLU A 90 -10.59 -22.40 -18.97
N GLU A 91 -9.53 -21.59 -19.02
CA GLU A 91 -8.14 -21.98 -18.75
C GLU A 91 -7.69 -21.69 -17.31
N ILE A 92 -8.61 -21.67 -16.33
CA ILE A 92 -8.25 -21.44 -14.92
C ILE A 92 -7.40 -22.63 -14.42
N PRO A 93 -6.15 -22.39 -13.95
CA PRO A 93 -5.35 -23.43 -13.34
C PRO A 93 -6.03 -24.05 -12.10
N PRO A 94 -5.77 -25.32 -11.77
CA PRO A 94 -6.33 -25.96 -10.59
C PRO A 94 -5.68 -25.42 -9.30
N PHE A 95 -6.14 -24.27 -8.82
CA PHE A 95 -5.65 -23.67 -7.59
C PHE A 95 -6.14 -24.44 -6.34
N PRO A 96 -5.32 -24.51 -5.28
CA PRO A 96 -5.74 -25.16 -4.03
C PRO A 96 -6.88 -24.38 -3.35
N VAL A 97 -7.88 -25.10 -2.85
CA VAL A 97 -8.98 -24.50 -2.07
C VAL A 97 -8.50 -24.10 -0.69
N GLY A 98 -8.89 -22.90 -0.22
CA GLY A 98 -8.65 -22.44 1.14
C GLY A 98 -7.26 -21.86 1.42
N ARG A 99 -6.37 -21.79 0.42
CA ARG A 99 -5.08 -21.10 0.53
C ARG A 99 -4.68 -20.46 -0.79
N CYS A 100 -4.01 -19.31 -0.72
CA CYS A 100 -3.46 -18.65 -1.90
C CYS A 100 -2.08 -19.24 -2.25
N ASP A 101 -1.97 -19.90 -3.40
CA ASP A 101 -0.68 -20.30 -3.97
C ASP A 101 -0.15 -19.19 -4.89
N TYR A 102 0.56 -18.24 -4.30
CA TYR A 102 1.08 -17.07 -5.03
C TYR A 102 2.01 -17.46 -6.20
N ALA A 103 2.72 -18.58 -6.11
CA ALA A 103 3.67 -18.99 -7.15
C ALA A 103 2.99 -19.36 -8.48
N SER A 104 1.86 -20.06 -8.42
CA SER A 104 1.05 -20.38 -9.61
C SER A 104 0.10 -19.25 -10.00
N LEU A 105 -0.37 -18.46 -9.02
CA LEU A 105 -1.29 -17.35 -9.24
C LEU A 105 -0.67 -16.18 -10.01
N ILE A 106 0.54 -15.75 -9.64
CA ILE A 106 1.16 -14.55 -10.20
C ILE A 106 1.32 -14.64 -11.73
N PRO A 107 1.86 -15.74 -12.31
CA PRO A 107 1.93 -15.89 -13.77
C PRO A 107 0.56 -15.84 -14.44
N TYR A 108 -0.45 -16.48 -13.86
CA TYR A 108 -1.81 -16.50 -14.40
C TYR A 108 -2.44 -15.09 -14.42
N LYS A 109 -2.40 -14.37 -13.29
CA LYS A 109 -2.92 -12.99 -13.20
C LYS A 109 -2.15 -12.04 -14.12
N SER A 110 -0.83 -12.21 -14.23
CA SER A 110 0.01 -11.37 -15.10
C SER A 110 -0.33 -11.56 -16.58
N ASP A 111 -0.45 -12.81 -17.04
CA ASP A 111 -0.86 -13.12 -18.42
C ASP A 111 -2.25 -12.54 -18.74
N MET A 112 -3.21 -12.76 -17.82
CA MET A 112 -4.56 -12.24 -17.95
C MET A 112 -4.57 -10.70 -18.08
N LEU A 113 -3.82 -10.00 -17.24
CA LEU A 113 -3.74 -8.54 -17.28
C LEU A 113 -3.08 -8.03 -18.57
N CYS A 114 -2.05 -8.73 -19.08
CA CYS A 114 -1.45 -8.43 -20.38
C CYS A 114 -2.47 -8.53 -21.51
N ARG A 115 -3.26 -9.62 -21.56
CA ARG A 115 -4.33 -9.78 -22.57
C ARG A 115 -5.40 -8.69 -22.46
N ALA A 116 -5.76 -8.31 -21.23
CA ALA A 116 -6.70 -7.22 -20.99
C ALA A 116 -6.16 -5.87 -21.51
N TYR A 117 -4.86 -5.63 -21.38
CA TYR A 117 -4.20 -4.45 -21.93
C TYR A 117 -4.18 -4.46 -23.46
N ASP A 118 -3.89 -5.61 -24.09
CA ASP A 118 -3.93 -5.73 -25.55
C ASP A 118 -5.32 -5.43 -26.13
N ALA A 119 -6.38 -5.92 -25.47
CA ALA A 119 -7.75 -5.59 -25.84
C ALA A 119 -8.06 -4.09 -25.64
N PHE A 120 -7.60 -3.50 -24.52
CA PHE A 120 -7.79 -2.08 -24.19
C PHE A 120 -7.23 -1.15 -25.26
N GLN A 121 -6.09 -1.47 -25.88
CA GLN A 121 -5.46 -0.63 -26.91
C GLN A 121 -6.42 -0.26 -28.06
N THR A 122 -7.43 -1.09 -28.33
CA THR A 122 -8.43 -0.90 -29.40
C THR A 122 -9.73 -0.23 -28.94
N LYS A 123 -9.87 0.13 -27.66
CA LYS A 123 -11.10 0.70 -27.10
C LYS A 123 -10.99 2.20 -26.83
N GLU A 124 -11.64 3.01 -27.67
CA GLU A 124 -11.64 4.48 -27.51
C GLU A 124 -12.34 4.95 -26.23
N LYS A 125 -13.52 4.42 -25.89
CA LYS A 125 -14.29 4.89 -24.72
C LYS A 125 -13.62 4.66 -23.37
N GLU A 126 -12.83 3.59 -23.24
CA GLU A 126 -12.09 3.31 -21.99
C GLU A 126 -10.83 4.19 -21.88
N ARG A 127 -10.37 4.77 -23.00
CA ARG A 127 -9.15 5.59 -23.05
C ARG A 127 -9.32 6.90 -22.30
N ASP A 128 -10.44 7.60 -22.45
CA ASP A 128 -10.67 8.88 -21.78
C ASP A 128 -10.69 8.74 -20.25
N ALA A 129 -11.33 7.68 -19.74
CA ALA A 129 -11.36 7.38 -18.31
C ALA A 129 -9.97 7.00 -17.78
N PHE A 130 -9.20 6.22 -18.57
CA PHE A 130 -7.82 5.88 -18.24
C PHE A 130 -6.89 7.10 -18.22
N GLU A 131 -7.00 8.00 -19.20
CA GLU A 131 -6.21 9.23 -19.26
C GLU A 131 -6.55 10.18 -18.12
N THR A 132 -7.83 10.28 -17.76
CA THR A 132 -8.30 11.03 -16.58
C THR A 132 -7.70 10.45 -15.30
N PHE A 133 -7.77 9.13 -15.12
CA PHE A 133 -7.14 8.45 -13.98
C PHE A 133 -5.64 8.74 -13.91
N CYS A 134 -4.93 8.68 -15.04
CA CYS A 134 -3.50 8.96 -15.07
C CYS A 134 -3.19 10.39 -14.63
N LYS A 135 -3.98 11.37 -15.09
CA LYS A 135 -3.82 12.78 -14.73
C LYS A 135 -4.13 13.05 -13.26
N GLU A 136 -5.20 12.47 -12.73
CA GLU A 136 -5.59 12.64 -11.32
C GLU A 136 -4.59 12.01 -10.34
N ASN A 137 -3.80 11.03 -10.80
CA ASN A 137 -2.86 10.27 -9.98
C ASN A 137 -1.39 10.49 -10.37
N GLU A 138 -1.10 11.50 -11.19
CA GLU A 138 0.21 11.73 -11.81
C GLU A 138 1.35 11.72 -10.78
N GLU A 139 1.14 12.36 -9.63
CA GLU A 139 2.15 12.55 -8.58
C GLU A 139 2.80 11.25 -8.08
N TRP A 140 2.02 10.18 -7.91
CA TRP A 140 2.54 8.89 -7.44
C TRP A 140 2.63 7.85 -8.56
N LEU A 141 1.72 7.92 -9.53
CA LEU A 141 1.56 6.89 -10.57
C LEU A 141 2.72 6.90 -11.57
N GLU A 142 3.24 8.07 -11.91
CA GLU A 142 4.39 8.19 -12.82
C GLU A 142 5.63 7.52 -12.23
N ASP A 143 5.96 7.84 -10.98
CA ASP A 143 7.10 7.27 -10.29
C ASP A 143 6.92 5.77 -10.03
N PHE A 144 5.72 5.34 -9.63
CA PHE A 144 5.43 3.93 -9.40
C PHE A 144 5.60 3.09 -10.67
N SER A 145 4.97 3.52 -11.76
CA SER A 145 4.99 2.78 -13.02
C SER A 145 6.40 2.71 -13.59
N LEU A 146 7.14 3.81 -13.49
CA LEU A 146 8.55 3.85 -13.90
C LEU A 146 9.43 2.94 -13.04
N PHE A 147 9.26 2.96 -11.72
CA PHE A 147 10.01 2.10 -10.79
C PHE A 147 9.80 0.61 -11.09
N VAL A 148 8.55 0.17 -11.21
CA VAL A 148 8.21 -1.24 -11.48
C VAL A 148 8.79 -1.69 -12.81
N VAL A 149 8.65 -0.87 -13.85
CA VAL A 149 9.13 -1.22 -15.20
C VAL A 149 10.65 -1.24 -15.28
N ILE A 150 11.36 -0.28 -14.65
CA ILE A 150 12.83 -0.32 -14.56
C ILE A 150 13.28 -1.56 -13.79
N LYS A 151 12.65 -1.86 -12.64
CA LYS A 151 12.97 -3.03 -11.83
C LYS A 151 12.81 -4.32 -12.63
N LYS A 152 11.70 -4.45 -13.37
CA LYS A 152 11.44 -5.59 -14.27
C LYS A 152 12.49 -5.68 -15.38
N HIS A 153 12.81 -4.57 -16.04
CA HIS A 153 13.82 -4.49 -17.09
C HIS A 153 15.21 -4.91 -16.59
N LEU A 154 15.54 -4.54 -15.35
CA LEU A 154 16.79 -4.89 -14.67
C LEU A 154 16.72 -6.22 -13.89
N LYS A 155 15.75 -7.09 -14.22
CA LYS A 155 15.61 -8.45 -13.66
C LYS A 155 15.47 -8.48 -12.13
N GLY A 156 14.76 -7.51 -11.56
CA GLY A 156 14.41 -7.47 -10.15
C GLY A 156 15.44 -6.81 -9.23
N LYS A 157 16.54 -6.26 -9.77
CA LYS A 157 17.56 -5.53 -8.98
C LYS A 157 16.92 -4.38 -8.19
N ALA A 158 17.35 -4.21 -6.94
CA ALA A 158 16.91 -3.10 -6.10
C ALA A 158 17.38 -1.76 -6.66
N TRP A 159 16.68 -0.67 -6.36
CA TRP A 159 17.00 0.63 -6.98
C TRP A 159 18.41 1.14 -6.67
N VAL A 160 18.97 0.79 -5.51
CA VAL A 160 20.36 1.11 -5.14
C VAL A 160 21.42 0.41 -5.99
N GLU A 161 21.04 -0.66 -6.69
CA GLU A 161 21.90 -1.42 -7.60
C GLU A 161 21.78 -0.95 -9.05
N TRP A 162 20.88 -0.01 -9.34
CA TRP A 162 20.73 0.55 -10.68
C TRP A 162 21.91 1.45 -11.04
N GLU A 163 22.10 1.68 -12.33
CA GLU A 163 23.07 2.65 -12.81
C GLU A 163 22.81 4.03 -12.19
N LYS A 164 23.88 4.76 -11.90
CA LYS A 164 23.83 6.02 -11.15
C LYS A 164 22.79 7.01 -11.69
N GLY A 165 22.64 7.10 -13.01
CA GLY A 165 21.63 7.95 -13.65
C GLY A 165 20.20 7.61 -13.28
N LEU A 166 19.85 6.32 -13.18
CA LEU A 166 18.51 5.87 -12.78
C LEU A 166 18.34 5.89 -11.26
N ARG A 167 19.35 5.44 -10.52
CA ARG A 167 19.35 5.44 -9.04
C ARG A 167 19.19 6.85 -8.48
N ASP A 168 19.97 7.80 -8.99
CA ASP A 168 19.97 9.19 -8.53
C ASP A 168 18.94 10.05 -9.28
N ARG A 169 18.06 9.42 -10.09
CA ARG A 169 16.95 10.07 -10.81
C ARG A 169 17.40 11.25 -11.68
N ASN A 170 18.53 11.09 -12.38
CA ASN A 170 19.01 12.06 -13.36
C ASN A 170 17.96 12.24 -14.48
N PRO A 171 17.50 13.47 -14.78
CA PRO A 171 16.43 13.70 -15.75
C PRO A 171 16.69 13.11 -17.13
N GLU A 172 17.91 13.22 -17.66
CA GLU A 172 18.25 12.71 -18.99
C GLU A 172 18.17 11.17 -19.03
N SER A 173 18.67 10.51 -17.98
CA SER A 173 18.60 9.04 -17.86
C SER A 173 17.16 8.56 -17.73
N LEU A 174 16.33 9.28 -16.98
CA LEU A 174 14.91 8.96 -16.82
C LEU A 174 14.13 9.17 -18.13
N GLU A 175 14.41 10.23 -18.90
CA GLU A 175 13.74 10.46 -20.18
C GLU A 175 14.11 9.39 -21.23
N VAL A 176 15.38 8.95 -21.26
CA VAL A 176 15.80 7.86 -22.14
C VAL A 176 15.05 6.56 -21.81
N ILE A 177 15.00 6.18 -20.53
CA ILE A 177 14.34 4.92 -20.15
C ILE A 177 12.81 5.01 -20.31
N LYS A 178 12.19 6.16 -20.02
CA LYS A 178 10.76 6.40 -20.26
C LYS A 178 10.40 6.24 -21.73
N LYS A 179 11.25 6.75 -22.64
CA LYS A 179 11.05 6.58 -24.09
C LYS A 179 11.19 5.12 -24.52
N ASN A 180 12.22 4.43 -24.00
CA ASN A 180 12.50 3.04 -24.36
C ASN A 180 11.45 2.05 -23.87
N LEU A 181 10.87 2.30 -22.69
CA LEU A 181 9.92 1.40 -22.02
C LEU A 181 8.51 1.98 -21.94
N ARG A 182 8.16 2.87 -22.89
CA ARG A 182 6.89 3.62 -22.87
C ARG A 182 5.67 2.71 -22.79
N ASN A 183 5.65 1.63 -23.56
CA ASN A 183 4.50 0.74 -23.64
C ASN A 183 4.29 -0.02 -22.33
N GLU A 184 5.37 -0.46 -21.71
CA GLU A 184 5.38 -1.14 -20.42
C GLU A 184 4.96 -0.21 -19.29
N ILE A 185 5.40 1.07 -19.33
CA ILE A 185 4.96 2.09 -18.37
C ILE A 185 3.46 2.33 -18.48
N VAL A 186 2.94 2.49 -19.70
CA VAL A 186 1.49 2.67 -19.93
C VAL A 186 0.70 1.43 -19.49
N GLN A 187 1.24 0.23 -19.73
CA GLN A 187 0.64 -1.02 -19.27
C GLN A 187 0.56 -1.10 -17.73
N GLU A 188 1.62 -0.71 -17.02
CA GLU A 188 1.60 -0.70 -15.54
C GLU A 188 0.57 0.30 -15.00
N LYS A 189 0.48 1.49 -15.61
CA LYS A 189 -0.58 2.47 -15.29
C LYS A 189 -1.97 1.88 -15.50
N PHE A 190 -2.15 1.12 -16.57
CA PHE A 190 -3.43 0.48 -16.87
C PHE A 190 -3.82 -0.55 -15.82
N PHE A 191 -2.86 -1.30 -15.27
CA PHE A 191 -3.13 -2.23 -14.17
C PHE A 191 -3.60 -1.50 -12.91
N GLN A 192 -2.99 -0.36 -12.58
CA GLN A 192 -3.47 0.50 -11.49
C GLN A 192 -4.87 1.04 -11.78
N TYR A 193 -5.13 1.55 -12.98
CA TYR A 193 -6.48 2.00 -13.37
C TYR A 193 -7.55 0.90 -13.16
N LEU A 194 -7.27 -0.33 -13.60
CA LEU A 194 -8.19 -1.46 -13.39
C LEU A 194 -8.43 -1.75 -11.92
N PHE A 195 -7.38 -1.76 -11.10
CA PHE A 195 -7.49 -1.95 -9.66
C PHE A 195 -8.39 -0.89 -9.03
N PHE A 196 -8.07 0.40 -9.23
CA PHE A 196 -8.81 1.51 -8.62
C PHE A 196 -10.26 1.57 -9.11
N LYS A 197 -10.51 1.28 -10.41
CA LYS A 197 -11.87 1.19 -10.96
C LYS A 197 -12.71 0.13 -10.23
N GLN A 198 -12.16 -1.06 -10.02
CA GLN A 198 -12.86 -2.13 -9.30
C GLN A 198 -13.01 -1.81 -7.81
N TRP A 199 -11.95 -1.28 -7.17
CA TRP A 199 -11.99 -0.91 -5.75
C TRP A 199 -13.03 0.17 -5.46
N PHE A 200 -13.04 1.27 -6.21
CA PHE A 200 -14.00 2.35 -5.97
C PHE A 200 -15.44 1.93 -6.25
N SER A 201 -15.67 1.00 -7.19
CA SER A 201 -16.99 0.40 -7.40
C SER A 201 -17.45 -0.38 -6.17
N LEU A 202 -16.58 -1.22 -5.60
CA LEU A 202 -16.86 -1.96 -4.37
C LEU A 202 -17.06 -1.04 -3.16
N LYS A 203 -16.18 -0.03 -2.99
CA LYS A 203 -16.27 0.97 -1.91
C LYS A 203 -17.60 1.71 -1.97
N SER A 204 -17.97 2.22 -3.14
CA SER A 204 -19.25 2.93 -3.35
C SER A 204 -20.44 2.02 -3.00
N TYR A 205 -20.41 0.75 -3.42
CA TYR A 205 -21.45 -0.22 -3.10
C TYR A 205 -21.57 -0.49 -1.59
N CYS A 206 -20.46 -0.64 -0.87
CA CYS A 206 -20.44 -0.82 0.58
C CYS A 206 -20.97 0.43 1.30
N ASN A 207 -20.50 1.62 0.91
CA ASN A 207 -20.89 2.89 1.52
C ASN A 207 -22.39 3.16 1.33
N GLN A 208 -22.97 2.83 0.17
CA GLN A 208 -24.42 2.93 -0.06
C GLN A 208 -25.25 2.01 0.84
N LYS A 209 -24.66 0.94 1.37
CA LYS A 209 -25.28 0.04 2.36
C LYS A 209 -24.97 0.44 3.81
N GLY A 210 -24.27 1.55 4.02
CA GLY A 210 -23.86 2.00 5.36
C GLY A 210 -22.70 1.19 5.95
N ILE A 211 -21.93 0.47 5.11
CA ILE A 211 -20.72 -0.23 5.51
C ILE A 211 -19.52 0.64 5.13
N GLN A 212 -18.71 0.98 6.11
CA GLN A 212 -17.49 1.76 5.95
C GLN A 212 -16.25 0.86 5.98
N PHE A 213 -15.23 1.19 5.19
CA PHE A 213 -13.96 0.50 5.21
C PHE A 213 -13.00 1.07 6.26
N ILE A 214 -12.40 0.18 7.04
CA ILE A 214 -11.22 0.49 7.87
C ILE A 214 -10.00 -0.06 7.12
N GLY A 215 -9.17 0.85 6.60
CA GLY A 215 -7.87 0.52 6.02
C GLY A 215 -6.77 0.51 7.07
N ASP A 216 -5.59 0.03 6.68
CA ASP A 216 -4.43 -0.06 7.55
C ASP A 216 -3.22 0.59 6.86
N VAL A 217 -2.50 1.44 7.59
CA VAL A 217 -1.39 2.25 7.09
C VAL A 217 -0.13 1.89 7.86
N PRO A 218 0.76 1.05 7.30
CA PRO A 218 2.06 0.74 7.90
C PRO A 218 2.85 2.03 8.13
N ILE A 219 3.41 2.25 9.33
CA ILE A 219 4.19 3.48 9.56
C ILE A 219 5.36 3.58 8.57
N TYR A 220 6.10 2.49 8.37
CA TYR A 220 7.27 2.45 7.49
C TYR A 220 6.94 1.92 6.09
N VAL A 221 7.83 2.25 5.15
CA VAL A 221 7.84 1.72 3.78
C VAL A 221 9.09 0.87 3.59
N ASN A 222 9.11 -0.01 2.58
CA ASN A 222 10.30 -0.81 2.29
C ASN A 222 11.42 0.06 1.74
N HIS A 223 12.68 -0.33 1.99
CA HIS A 223 13.83 0.35 1.39
C HIS A 223 13.80 0.29 -0.14
N ASP A 224 13.49 -0.88 -0.69
CA ASP A 224 13.37 -1.08 -2.14
C ASP A 224 11.95 -0.81 -2.64
N SER A 225 11.49 0.43 -2.44
CA SER A 225 10.19 0.93 -2.86
C SER A 225 10.31 2.19 -3.72
N THR A 226 9.26 2.47 -4.49
CA THR A 226 9.11 3.72 -5.22
C THR A 226 9.22 4.92 -4.30
N ASP A 227 8.64 4.84 -3.09
CA ASP A 227 8.58 5.97 -2.15
C ASP A 227 9.98 6.40 -1.71
N VAL A 228 10.84 5.43 -1.40
CA VAL A 228 12.23 5.69 -0.97
C VAL A 228 13.10 6.12 -2.16
N TRP A 229 12.89 5.54 -3.33
CA TRP A 229 13.61 5.92 -4.54
C TRP A 229 13.26 7.34 -5.00
N ALA A 230 11.98 7.72 -4.96
CA ALA A 230 11.48 9.02 -5.40
C ALA A 230 11.74 10.14 -4.40
N HIS A 231 11.75 9.83 -3.09
CA HIS A 231 11.90 10.80 -2.00
C HIS A 231 13.02 10.42 -1.02
N PRO A 232 14.28 10.18 -1.47
CA PRO A 232 15.34 9.72 -0.59
C PRO A 232 15.68 10.73 0.52
N GLU A 233 15.34 12.01 0.34
CA GLU A 233 15.62 13.10 1.29
C GLU A 233 14.82 13.03 2.59
N ILE A 234 13.67 12.35 2.59
CA ILE A 234 12.83 12.17 3.79
C ILE A 234 13.21 10.93 4.61
N PHE A 235 14.18 10.13 4.15
CA PHE A 235 14.64 8.92 4.82
C PHE A 235 16.10 9.04 5.31
N ASN A 236 16.45 8.26 6.33
CA ASN A 236 17.81 8.19 6.87
C ASN A 236 18.74 7.34 5.98
N LEU A 237 19.10 7.88 4.82
CA LEU A 237 19.98 7.23 3.84
C LEU A 237 21.35 7.91 3.73
N ASN A 238 22.37 7.13 3.36
CA ASN A 238 23.68 7.65 2.95
C ASN A 238 23.65 8.14 1.49
N LYS A 239 24.80 8.61 0.97
CA LYS A 239 24.90 9.15 -0.40
C LYS A 239 24.68 8.11 -1.49
N GLU A 240 24.84 6.84 -1.17
CA GLU A 240 24.61 5.72 -2.07
C GLU A 240 23.17 5.18 -1.98
N GLY A 241 22.31 5.83 -1.20
CA GLY A 241 20.91 5.43 -1.02
C GLY A 241 20.70 4.30 -0.02
N LYS A 242 21.74 3.85 0.70
CA LYS A 242 21.63 2.77 1.69
C LYS A 242 21.17 3.32 3.05
N PRO A 243 20.36 2.57 3.83
CA PRO A 243 19.95 3.00 5.17
C PRO A 243 21.15 3.21 6.10
N ILE A 244 21.12 4.29 6.87
CA ILE A 244 22.04 4.56 7.98
C ILE A 244 21.50 3.92 9.26
N GLY A 245 20.20 4.10 9.49
CA GLY A 245 19.42 3.47 10.55
C GLY A 245 18.18 2.79 9.98
N VAL A 246 17.79 1.70 10.61
CA VAL A 246 16.62 0.90 10.24
C VAL A 246 15.66 0.76 11.42
N ALA A 247 14.40 0.54 11.09
CA ALA A 247 13.34 0.34 12.05
C ALA A 247 13.40 -1.05 12.70
N GLY A 248 12.88 -1.10 13.93
CA GLY A 248 12.63 -2.33 14.66
C GLY A 248 11.91 -2.03 15.96
N VAL A 249 11.91 -3.00 16.86
CA VAL A 249 11.49 -2.85 18.25
C VAL A 249 12.55 -3.45 19.18
N PRO A 250 12.77 -2.85 20.37
CA PRO A 250 13.78 -3.33 21.30
C PRO A 250 13.44 -4.73 21.83
N PRO A 251 14.41 -5.42 22.46
CA PRO A 251 14.12 -6.60 23.26
C PRO A 251 13.06 -6.31 24.33
N ASP A 252 12.15 -7.25 24.49
CA ASP A 252 11.11 -7.22 25.52
C ASP A 252 10.94 -8.61 26.13
N TYR A 253 9.91 -8.78 26.97
CA TYR A 253 9.62 -10.05 27.62
C TYR A 253 9.24 -11.17 26.61
N PHE A 254 8.75 -10.81 25.42
CA PHE A 254 8.34 -11.76 24.38
C PHE A 254 9.46 -12.08 23.38
N SER A 255 10.40 -11.16 23.15
CA SER A 255 11.55 -11.35 22.26
C SER A 255 12.87 -10.89 22.89
N LYS A 256 13.76 -11.86 23.14
CA LYS A 256 15.11 -11.62 23.71
C LYS A 256 16.00 -10.73 22.84
N THR A 257 15.77 -10.68 21.54
CA THR A 257 16.58 -9.93 20.57
C THR A 257 15.84 -8.72 19.97
N GLY A 258 14.61 -8.48 20.42
CA GLY A 258 13.69 -7.56 19.75
C GLY A 258 13.31 -8.07 18.36
N GLN A 259 12.87 -7.17 17.50
CA GLN A 259 12.59 -7.47 16.10
C GLN A 259 13.26 -6.42 15.22
N LEU A 260 14.04 -6.88 14.25
CA LEU A 260 14.69 -6.02 13.27
C LEU A 260 13.87 -6.07 11.97
N TRP A 261 13.18 -4.99 11.63
CA TRP A 261 12.30 -4.95 10.46
C TRP A 261 13.04 -4.54 9.19
N GLY A 262 14.09 -3.72 9.32
CA GLY A 262 14.96 -3.36 8.21
C GLY A 262 14.47 -2.20 7.34
N ASN A 263 13.27 -1.66 7.60
CA ASN A 263 12.77 -0.47 6.91
C ASN A 263 13.63 0.76 7.22
N PRO A 264 13.87 1.69 6.27
CA PRO A 264 14.55 2.93 6.57
C PRO A 264 13.68 3.81 7.49
N THR A 265 14.31 4.42 8.49
CA THR A 265 13.64 5.38 9.38
C THR A 265 13.46 6.75 8.69
N PHE A 266 12.44 7.50 9.09
CA PHE A 266 12.18 8.84 8.56
C PHE A 266 13.12 9.90 9.16
N ARG A 267 13.49 10.87 8.33
CA ARG A 267 14.05 12.16 8.75
C ARG A 267 12.91 13.11 9.10
N TRP A 268 12.33 12.94 10.29
CA TRP A 268 11.22 13.76 10.77
C TRP A 268 11.50 15.27 10.75
N ASN A 269 12.75 15.69 10.93
CA ASN A 269 13.17 17.08 10.78
C ASN A 269 13.09 17.60 9.33
N ARG A 270 13.29 16.74 8.32
CA ARG A 270 13.12 17.08 6.90
C ARG A 270 11.63 17.11 6.55
N LEU A 271 10.86 16.12 6.98
CA LEU A 271 9.41 16.10 6.84
C LEU A 271 8.77 17.36 7.42
N LYS A 272 9.18 17.78 8.63
CA LYS A 272 8.71 19.02 9.26
C LYS A 272 9.00 20.27 8.41
N LYS A 273 10.17 20.33 7.75
CA LYS A 273 10.55 21.47 6.89
C LYS A 273 9.74 21.55 5.60
N THR A 274 9.12 20.46 5.19
CA THR A 274 8.23 20.38 4.03
C THR A 274 6.77 20.26 4.48
N ASP A 275 6.44 20.78 5.67
CA ASP A 275 5.10 20.75 6.27
C ASP A 275 4.43 19.37 6.24
N TYR A 276 5.23 18.31 6.37
CA TYR A 276 4.82 16.91 6.35
C TYR A 276 4.09 16.48 5.07
N GLN A 277 4.29 17.19 3.95
CA GLN A 277 3.50 17.04 2.73
C GLN A 277 3.39 15.58 2.25
N TRP A 278 4.51 14.84 2.17
CA TRP A 278 4.49 13.42 1.76
C TRP A 278 3.54 12.56 2.62
N TRP A 279 3.51 12.78 3.95
CA TRP A 279 2.59 12.08 4.83
C TRP A 279 1.14 12.50 4.58
N PHE A 280 0.89 13.78 4.33
CA PHE A 280 -0.45 14.28 4.04
C PHE A 280 -0.97 13.78 2.69
N ASP A 281 -0.13 13.65 1.68
CA ASP A 281 -0.48 13.05 0.40
C ASP A 281 -0.81 11.57 0.59
N ARG A 282 0.00 10.85 1.36
CA ARG A 282 -0.26 9.44 1.71
C ARG A 282 -1.59 9.26 2.46
N ILE A 283 -1.87 10.10 3.46
CA ILE A 283 -3.13 10.04 4.21
C ILE A 283 -4.32 10.41 3.32
N SER A 284 -4.21 11.48 2.53
CA SER A 284 -5.25 11.91 1.59
C SER A 284 -5.59 10.79 0.61
N HIS A 285 -4.58 10.18 0.00
CA HIS A 285 -4.73 9.04 -0.89
C HIS A 285 -5.44 7.86 -0.22
N ASN A 286 -5.02 7.49 0.99
CA ASN A 286 -5.63 6.37 1.71
C ASN A 286 -7.08 6.68 2.16
N LEU A 287 -7.44 7.94 2.45
CA LEU A 287 -8.82 8.34 2.71
C LEU A 287 -9.70 8.36 1.44
N CYS A 288 -9.12 8.37 0.24
CA CYS A 288 -9.87 8.05 -0.96
C CYS A 288 -10.25 6.55 -0.98
N LEU A 289 -9.33 5.68 -0.56
CA LEU A 289 -9.53 4.23 -0.54
C LEU A 289 -10.46 3.76 0.59
N PHE A 290 -10.32 4.33 1.78
CA PHE A 290 -10.98 3.88 3.00
C PHE A 290 -11.78 5.01 3.65
N ASP A 291 -12.61 4.70 4.63
CA ASP A 291 -13.36 5.72 5.38
C ASP A 291 -12.67 6.03 6.72
N ILE A 292 -11.92 5.07 7.26
CA ILE A 292 -11.12 5.18 8.48
C ILE A 292 -9.76 4.52 8.24
N LEU A 293 -8.70 5.10 8.79
CA LEU A 293 -7.33 4.60 8.72
C LEU A 293 -6.84 4.17 10.08
N ARG A 294 -6.48 2.90 10.21
CA ARG A 294 -5.64 2.42 11.30
C ARG A 294 -4.19 2.80 11.02
N LEU A 295 -3.58 3.52 11.94
CA LEU A 295 -2.17 3.90 11.91
C LEU A 295 -1.37 2.82 12.65
N ASP A 296 -0.77 1.91 11.88
CA ASP A 296 0.02 0.80 12.39
C ASP A 296 1.27 1.31 13.13
N HIS A 297 1.64 0.62 14.22
CA HIS A 297 2.75 0.99 15.08
C HIS A 297 2.69 2.47 15.50
N PHE A 298 1.53 2.92 15.99
CA PHE A 298 1.25 4.33 16.26
C PHE A 298 2.31 4.97 17.17
N ARG A 299 2.85 4.18 18.11
CA ARG A 299 3.90 4.65 19.02
C ARG A 299 5.12 5.23 18.28
N GLY A 300 5.39 4.77 17.07
CA GLY A 300 6.46 5.24 16.18
C GLY A 300 6.35 6.73 15.78
N PHE A 301 5.14 7.30 15.85
CA PHE A 301 4.91 8.74 15.65
C PHE A 301 5.30 9.58 16.87
N VAL A 302 5.48 8.96 18.05
CA VAL A 302 5.90 9.59 19.31
C VAL A 302 7.39 9.44 19.52
N ALA A 303 7.87 8.20 19.48
CA ALA A 303 9.28 7.88 19.43
C ALA A 303 9.44 6.59 18.63
N PHE A 304 10.58 6.32 18.03
CA PHE A 304 10.79 5.05 17.33
C PHE A 304 12.14 4.44 17.70
N TRP A 305 12.22 3.12 17.59
CA TRP A 305 13.46 2.40 17.84
C TRP A 305 14.29 2.35 16.57
N GLU A 306 15.42 3.05 16.58
CA GLU A 306 16.34 3.13 15.46
C GLU A 306 17.56 2.25 15.73
N VAL A 307 17.80 1.28 14.85
CA VAL A 307 18.94 0.36 14.91
C VAL A 307 19.93 0.72 13.80
N PRO A 308 21.25 0.82 14.08
CA PRO A 308 22.24 1.01 13.02
C PRO A 308 22.14 -0.09 11.95
N ALA A 309 22.14 0.29 10.66
CA ALA A 309 21.86 -0.65 9.56
C ALA A 309 22.86 -1.80 9.39
N LYS A 310 23.99 -1.78 10.11
CA LYS A 310 25.01 -2.85 10.11
C LYS A 310 24.72 -3.96 11.13
N GLU A 311 23.80 -3.72 12.06
CA GLU A 311 23.43 -4.70 13.08
C GLU A 311 22.60 -5.83 12.48
N THR A 312 22.72 -7.03 13.05
CA THR A 312 21.93 -8.21 12.67
C THR A 312 20.76 -8.48 13.62
N THR A 313 20.66 -7.71 14.71
CA THR A 313 19.58 -7.79 15.71
C THR A 313 19.14 -6.39 16.13
N ALA A 314 17.99 -6.27 16.81
CA ALA A 314 17.49 -4.99 17.27
C ALA A 314 18.01 -4.56 18.66
N ILE A 315 18.92 -5.32 19.27
CA ILE A 315 19.43 -5.06 20.63
C ILE A 315 20.12 -3.69 20.71
N ASN A 316 20.98 -3.38 19.74
CA ASN A 316 21.84 -2.19 19.76
C ASN A 316 21.18 -0.97 19.10
N GLY A 317 19.87 -0.79 19.31
CA GLY A 317 19.15 0.41 18.88
C GLY A 317 19.05 1.48 19.95
N LYS A 318 18.34 2.56 19.62
CA LYS A 318 18.00 3.64 20.56
C LYS A 318 16.62 4.20 20.26
N TRP A 319 15.97 4.74 21.29
CA TRP A 319 14.77 5.53 21.11
C TRP A 319 15.11 6.90 20.51
N VAL A 320 14.41 7.28 19.45
CA VAL A 320 14.50 8.58 18.79
C VAL A 320 13.13 9.23 18.81
N GLU A 321 13.03 10.42 19.35
CA GLU A 321 11.76 11.17 19.41
C GLU A 321 11.32 11.63 18.01
N ALA A 322 10.03 11.48 17.75
CA ALA A 322 9.35 12.03 16.59
C ALA A 322 8.48 13.23 17.02
N PRO A 323 8.24 14.22 16.14
CA PRO A 323 7.54 15.46 16.48
C PRO A 323 6.02 15.25 16.52
N ALA A 324 5.52 14.31 17.32
CA ALA A 324 4.12 13.85 17.33
C ALA A 324 3.11 14.98 17.46
N THR A 325 3.29 15.86 18.46
CA THR A 325 2.35 16.95 18.73
C THR A 325 2.26 17.91 17.55
N ASP A 326 3.40 18.24 16.94
CA ASP A 326 3.48 19.13 15.78
C ASP A 326 2.82 18.49 14.55
N PHE A 327 3.19 17.23 14.27
CA PHE A 327 2.67 16.45 13.16
C PHE A 327 1.15 16.28 13.24
N PHE A 328 0.62 15.79 14.36
CA PHE A 328 -0.81 15.54 14.51
C PHE A 328 -1.63 16.83 14.61
N THR A 329 -1.07 17.91 15.18
CA THR A 329 -1.70 19.23 15.10
C THR A 329 -1.83 19.69 13.65
N ALA A 330 -0.81 19.49 12.83
CA ALA A 330 -0.86 19.82 11.40
C ALA A 330 -1.80 18.88 10.63
N LEU A 331 -1.82 17.59 10.97
CA LEU A 331 -2.71 16.59 10.38
C LEU A 331 -4.19 16.93 10.61
N LEU A 332 -4.57 17.24 11.86
CA LEU A 332 -5.96 17.52 12.22
C LEU A 332 -6.49 18.86 11.73
N LYS A 333 -5.62 19.74 11.21
CA LYS A 333 -6.07 20.91 10.44
C LYS A 333 -6.60 20.53 9.06
N LYS A 334 -6.17 19.39 8.51
CA LYS A 334 -6.53 18.92 7.18
C LYS A 334 -7.55 17.79 7.19
N PHE A 335 -7.51 16.92 8.20
CA PHE A 335 -8.30 15.69 8.27
C PHE A 335 -9.05 15.58 9.60
N PRO A 336 -10.29 15.05 9.61
CA PRO A 336 -11.05 14.88 10.84
C PRO A 336 -10.43 13.78 11.71
N ALA A 337 -10.37 14.00 13.03
CA ALA A 337 -9.80 13.04 13.98
C ALA A 337 -10.50 11.66 13.94
N GLN A 338 -11.79 11.64 13.62
CA GLN A 338 -12.60 10.43 13.52
C GLN A 338 -12.17 9.49 12.37
N ALA A 339 -11.34 9.98 11.45
CA ALA A 339 -10.80 9.17 10.37
C ALA A 339 -9.60 8.32 10.78
N PHE A 340 -9.15 8.39 12.04
CA PHE A 340 -7.94 7.69 12.50
C PHE A 340 -8.23 6.75 13.68
N ILE A 341 -7.58 5.59 13.66
CA ILE A 341 -7.45 4.64 14.77
C ILE A 341 -5.95 4.48 15.04
N ALA A 342 -5.54 4.59 16.29
CA ALA A 342 -4.14 4.38 16.68
C ALA A 342 -3.95 2.91 17.07
N GLU A 343 -3.05 2.21 16.38
CA GLU A 343 -2.60 0.88 16.80
C GLU A 343 -1.70 1.01 18.03
N ASP A 344 -2.16 0.53 19.18
CA ASP A 344 -1.50 0.69 20.47
C ASP A 344 -1.24 -0.64 21.20
N LEU A 345 -0.94 -1.71 20.46
CA LEU A 345 -0.55 -2.99 21.04
C LEU A 345 0.93 -3.00 21.47
N GLY A 346 1.25 -3.90 22.41
CA GLY A 346 2.60 -4.03 22.98
C GLY A 346 2.83 -3.15 24.22
N ILE A 347 4.09 -2.90 24.55
CA ILE A 347 4.44 -2.07 25.71
C ILE A 347 4.32 -0.60 25.31
N ILE A 348 3.20 0.02 25.68
CA ILE A 348 2.90 1.43 25.44
C ILE A 348 3.24 2.28 26.66
N THR A 349 4.02 3.32 26.43
CA THR A 349 4.49 4.28 27.44
C THR A 349 3.48 5.43 27.66
N PRO A 350 3.49 6.12 28.81
CA PRO A 350 2.52 7.17 29.13
C PRO A 350 2.44 8.30 28.10
N ASP A 351 3.57 8.71 27.53
CA ASP A 351 3.68 9.70 26.47
C ASP A 351 2.86 9.36 25.22
N VAL A 352 2.77 8.07 24.85
CA VAL A 352 1.95 7.63 23.72
C VAL A 352 0.47 7.78 24.03
N LYS A 353 0.05 7.42 25.24
CA LYS A 353 -1.35 7.58 25.70
C LYS A 353 -1.73 9.05 25.78
N GLU A 354 -0.84 9.90 26.29
CA GLU A 354 -1.05 11.35 26.34
C GLU A 354 -1.26 11.94 24.94
N VAL A 355 -0.50 11.50 23.93
CA VAL A 355 -0.70 11.93 22.54
C VAL A 355 -2.04 11.44 21.99
N MET A 356 -2.41 10.18 22.23
CA MET A 356 -3.72 9.64 21.80
C MET A 356 -4.89 10.42 22.42
N ASP A 357 -4.83 10.67 23.73
CA ASP A 357 -5.84 11.42 24.48
C ASP A 357 -5.91 12.88 24.01
N LEU A 358 -4.77 13.53 23.77
CA LEU A 358 -4.69 14.92 23.29
C LEU A 358 -5.41 15.11 21.95
N PHE A 359 -5.28 14.14 21.04
CA PHE A 359 -5.85 14.21 19.69
C PHE A 359 -7.16 13.44 19.53
N GLY A 360 -7.62 12.75 20.57
CA GLY A 360 -8.87 12.00 20.59
C GLY A 360 -8.85 10.76 19.68
N PHE A 361 -7.69 10.13 19.51
CA PHE A 361 -7.57 8.92 18.71
C PHE A 361 -8.02 7.69 19.51
N PRO A 362 -8.99 6.89 19.00
CA PRO A 362 -9.31 5.60 19.62
C PRO A 362 -8.13 4.63 19.45
N GLY A 363 -7.83 3.86 20.49
CA GLY A 363 -6.92 2.70 20.42
C GLY A 363 -7.59 1.51 19.74
N GLY A 364 -6.80 0.57 19.21
CA GLY A 364 -7.31 -0.56 18.41
C GLY A 364 -6.32 -1.64 18.02
#